data_AF-A0A5K1FJL0-F1
#
_entry.id   AF-A0A5K1FJL0-F1
#
_cell.length_a   1.000
_cell.length_b   1.000
_cell.length_c   1.000
_cell.angle_alpha   90.00
_cell.angle_beta   90.00
_cell.angle_gamma   90.00
#
_symmetry.space_group_name_H-M   'P 1'
#
loop_
_entity.id
_entity.type
_entity.pdbx_description
1 polymer ?
#
loop_
_entity_poly.entity_id
_entity_poly.type
_entity_poly.pdbx_seq_one_letter_code
_entity_poly.pdbx_strand_id
1 'polypeptide(L)'
;MASESDERYREALKALEEVTGDVDGVQERVLAEILSTNANTEYLQRHGLAGKTDRRSFKSNVPVIHYEDILPDIRRIAYGDPSPIFSAKPISEFLI
;
A
#
# COMPACT_ATOMS: atom_id res chain seq x y z
N MET A 1 -3.67 39.95 -7.97
CA MET A 1 -3.30 38.85 -7.04
C MET A 1 -3.89 37.58 -7.63
N ALA A 2 -3.12 36.50 -7.77
CA ALA A 2 -3.67 35.24 -8.25
C ALA A 2 -4.74 34.75 -7.27
N SER A 3 -5.84 34.19 -7.78
CA SER A 3 -6.91 33.65 -6.95
C SER A 3 -6.45 32.37 -6.24
N GLU A 4 -7.06 32.03 -5.11
CA GLU A 4 -6.75 30.76 -4.39
C GLU A 4 -6.94 29.54 -5.30
N SER A 5 -7.90 29.60 -6.23
CA SER A 5 -8.09 28.58 -7.28
C SER A 5 -6.91 28.47 -8.25
N ASP A 6 -6.28 29.59 -8.62
CA ASP A 6 -5.12 29.57 -9.53
C ASP A 6 -3.89 28.94 -8.87
N GLU A 7 -3.74 29.11 -7.55
CA GLU A 7 -2.67 28.47 -6.79
C GLU A 7 -2.88 26.96 -6.70
N ARG A 8 -4.08 26.52 -6.29
CA ARG A 8 -4.43 25.08 -6.24
C ARG A 8 -4.27 24.40 -7.60
N TYR A 9 -4.66 25.09 -8.68
CA TYR A 9 -4.49 24.56 -10.03
C TYR A 9 -3.02 24.39 -10.41
N ARG A 10 -2.15 25.36 -10.06
CA ARG A 10 -0.71 25.26 -10.29
C ARG A 10 -0.05 24.16 -9.46
N GLU A 11 -0.45 24.00 -8.19
CA GLU A 11 0.01 22.90 -7.34
C GLU A 11 -0.38 21.54 -7.92
N ALA A 12 -1.63 21.39 -8.39
CA ALA A 12 -2.11 20.15 -9.00
C ALA A 12 -1.35 19.80 -10.29
N LEU A 13 -1.09 20.80 -11.16
CA LEU A 13 -0.29 20.59 -12.36
C LEU A 13 1.15 20.16 -12.02
N LYS A 14 1.77 20.83 -11.05
CA LYS A 14 3.13 20.48 -10.60
C LYS A 14 3.20 19.06 -10.03
N ALA A 15 2.21 18.67 -9.23
CA ALA A 15 2.12 17.31 -8.69
C ALA A 15 1.95 16.27 -9.82
N LEU A 16 1.15 16.59 -10.84
CA LEU A 16 0.96 15.70 -11.98
C LEU A 16 2.25 15.54 -12.79
N GLU A 17 2.97 16.63 -13.06
CA GLU A 17 4.29 16.59 -13.71
C GLU A 17 5.32 15.79 -12.90
N GLU A 18 5.36 15.96 -11.57
CA GLU A 18 6.26 15.20 -10.70
C GLU A 18 5.96 13.69 -10.72
N VAL A 19 4.68 13.32 -10.62
CA VAL A 19 4.26 11.90 -10.59
C VAL A 19 4.41 11.23 -11.95
N THR A 20 4.18 11.96 -13.04
CA THR A 20 4.26 11.41 -14.41
C THR A 20 5.64 11.51 -15.03
N GLY A 21 6.52 12.39 -14.53
CA GLY A 21 7.89 12.59 -15.01
C GLY A 21 8.85 11.46 -14.63
N ASP A 22 8.61 10.77 -13.51
CA ASP A 22 9.39 9.60 -13.06
C ASP A 22 8.49 8.51 -12.47
N VAL A 23 7.79 7.81 -13.35
CA VAL A 23 6.83 6.78 -12.94
C VAL A 23 7.51 5.59 -12.25
N ASP A 24 8.67 5.13 -12.71
CA ASP A 24 9.36 3.97 -12.11
C ASP A 24 9.86 4.31 -10.70
N GLY A 25 10.49 5.47 -10.52
CA GLY A 25 10.96 5.93 -9.20
C GLY A 25 9.82 6.23 -8.23
N VAL A 26 8.68 6.74 -8.72
CA VAL A 26 7.47 6.89 -7.88
C VAL A 26 6.93 5.52 -7.45
N GLN A 27 6.77 4.58 -8.38
CA GLN A 27 6.25 3.24 -8.06
C GLN A 27 7.16 2.47 -7.11
N GLU A 28 8.48 2.59 -7.26
CA GLU A 28 9.46 1.97 -6.35
C GLU A 28 9.35 2.54 -4.93
N ARG A 29 9.23 3.87 -4.79
CA ARG A 29 9.04 4.52 -3.48
C ARG A 29 7.72 4.10 -2.82
N VAL A 30 6.62 4.09 -3.58
CA VAL A 30 5.30 3.68 -3.08
C VAL A 30 5.33 2.23 -2.57
N LEU A 31 5.93 1.32 -3.34
CA LEU A 31 6.08 -0.07 -2.91
C LEU A 31 6.92 -0.18 -1.62
N ALA A 32 8.05 0.53 -1.56
CA ALA A 32 8.91 0.52 -0.37
C ALA A 32 8.20 1.05 0.88
N GLU A 33 7.38 2.09 0.75
CA GLU A 33 6.58 2.66 1.85
C GLU A 33 5.50 1.68 2.33
N ILE A 34 4.78 1.03 1.41
CA ILE A 34 3.78 0.01 1.74
C ILE A 34 4.44 -1.15 2.50
N LEU A 35 5.57 -1.65 2.01
CA LEU A 35 6.26 -2.79 2.60
C LEU A 35 6.90 -2.47 3.95
N SER A 36 7.51 -1.29 4.10
CA SER A 36 8.10 -0.86 5.37
C SER A 36 7.03 -0.62 6.44
N THR A 37 5.94 0.04 6.09
CA THR A 37 4.82 0.29 7.01
C THR A 37 4.21 -1.03 7.51
N ASN A 38 4.09 -2.01 6.63
CA ASN A 38 3.42 -3.29 6.90
C ASN A 38 4.38 -4.44 7.21
N ALA A 39 5.67 -4.17 7.45
CA ALA A 39 6.71 -5.21 7.57
C ALA A 39 6.40 -6.28 8.65
N ASN A 40 5.63 -5.91 9.67
CA ASN A 40 5.26 -6.77 10.78
C ASN A 40 3.83 -7.35 10.68
N THR A 41 3.16 -7.21 9.53
CA THR A 41 1.83 -7.79 9.35
C THR A 41 1.92 -9.29 9.10
N GLU A 42 0.90 -10.03 9.54
CA GLU A 42 0.89 -11.50 9.41
C GLU A 42 1.04 -11.94 7.95
N TYR A 43 0.42 -11.23 7.01
CA TYR A 43 0.49 -11.57 5.59
C TYR A 43 1.91 -11.44 5.03
N LEU A 44 2.60 -10.33 5.28
CA LEU A 44 3.97 -10.15 4.78
C LEU A 44 4.97 -11.08 5.50
N GLN A 45 4.75 -11.37 6.78
CA GLN A 45 5.56 -12.36 7.50
C GLN A 45 5.37 -13.78 6.95
N ARG A 46 4.12 -14.19 6.68
CA ARG A 46 3.76 -15.48 6.07
C ARG A 46 4.47 -15.69 4.72
N HIS A 47 4.65 -14.62 3.96
CA HIS A 47 5.34 -14.65 2.67
C HIS A 47 6.84 -14.34 2.76
N GLY A 48 7.46 -14.26 3.95
CA GLY A 48 8.91 -14.08 4.07
C GLY A 48 9.44 -12.70 3.64
N LEU A 49 8.59 -11.68 3.67
CA LEU A 49 8.93 -10.29 3.35
C LEU A 49 9.25 -9.42 4.57
N ALA A 50 9.30 -9.99 5.77
CA ALA A 50 9.54 -9.28 7.02
C ALA A 50 10.79 -8.36 6.98
N GLY A 51 10.59 -7.08 6.68
CA GLY A 51 11.63 -6.05 6.59
C GLY A 51 12.28 -5.84 5.22
N LYS A 52 11.92 -6.61 4.19
CA LYS A 52 12.42 -6.40 2.82
C LYS A 52 11.48 -5.46 2.06
N THR A 53 12.02 -4.38 1.52
CA THR A 53 11.26 -3.33 0.83
C THR A 53 11.53 -3.26 -0.67
N ASP A 54 12.43 -4.09 -1.19
CA ASP A 54 12.84 -4.04 -2.58
C ASP A 54 11.88 -4.81 -3.51
N ARG A 55 11.73 -4.29 -4.74
CA ARG A 55 10.84 -4.84 -5.77
C ARG A 55 11.14 -6.29 -6.13
N ARG A 56 12.41 -6.71 -6.07
CA ARG A 56 12.82 -8.07 -6.45
C ARG A 56 12.34 -9.07 -5.40
N SER A 57 12.60 -8.79 -4.12
CA SER A 57 12.09 -9.60 -3.02
C SER A 57 10.57 -9.66 -2.99
N PHE A 58 9.89 -8.55 -3.29
CA PHE A 58 8.42 -8.55 -3.37
C PHE A 58 7.91 -9.53 -4.43
N LYS A 59 8.41 -9.38 -5.67
CA LYS A 59 8.01 -10.21 -6.80
C LYS A 59 8.33 -11.70 -6.64
N SER A 60 9.39 -12.04 -5.90
CA SER A 60 9.77 -13.44 -5.71
C SER A 60 9.01 -14.16 -4.59
N ASN A 61 8.47 -13.40 -3.63
CA ASN A 61 7.94 -13.95 -2.38
C ASN A 61 6.42 -13.83 -2.25
N VAL A 62 5.82 -12.73 -2.75
CA VAL A 62 4.38 -12.50 -2.64
C VAL A 62 3.70 -13.03 -3.89
N PRO A 63 2.76 -13.99 -3.75
CA PRO A 63 2.02 -14.51 -4.88
C PRO A 63 1.03 -13.48 -5.41
N VAL A 64 0.71 -13.60 -6.69
CA VAL A 64 -0.51 -12.99 -7.25
C VAL A 64 -1.69 -13.84 -6.77
N ILE A 65 -2.68 -13.20 -6.15
CA ILE A 65 -3.79 -13.87 -5.46
C ILE A 65 -5.15 -13.50 -6.04
N HIS A 66 -6.13 -14.37 -5.80
CA HIS A 66 -7.56 -14.11 -5.95
C HIS A 66 -8.19 -13.75 -4.59
N TYR A 67 -9.45 -13.32 -4.60
CA TYR A 67 -10.16 -12.94 -3.37
C TYR A 67 -10.31 -14.13 -2.41
N GLU A 68 -10.52 -15.32 -2.95
CA GLU A 68 -10.71 -16.56 -2.19
C GLU A 68 -9.48 -16.93 -1.35
N ASP A 69 -8.28 -16.57 -1.80
CA ASP A 69 -7.02 -16.89 -1.12
C ASP A 69 -6.88 -16.14 0.22
N ILE A 70 -7.52 -14.97 0.34
CA ILE A 70 -7.47 -14.10 1.53
C ILE A 70 -8.79 -14.06 2.31
N LEU A 71 -9.84 -14.74 1.82
CA LEU A 71 -11.14 -14.79 2.49
C LEU A 71 -11.06 -15.25 3.96
N PRO A 72 -10.22 -16.24 4.36
CA PRO A 72 -10.08 -16.61 5.77
C PRO A 72 -9.57 -15.46 6.64
N ASP A 73 -8.59 -14.70 6.14
CA ASP A 73 -8.00 -13.55 6.82
C ASP A 73 -9.00 -12.37 6.88
N ILE A 74 -9.77 -12.12 5.81
CA ILE A 74 -10.85 -11.12 5.81
C ILE A 74 -11.95 -11.46 6.83
N ARG A 75 -12.34 -12.74 6.94
CA ARG A 75 -13.32 -13.19 7.93
C ARG A 75 -12.83 -12.95 9.36
N ARG A 76 -11.54 -13.18 9.65
CA ARG A 76 -10.97 -12.88 10.97
C ARG A 76 -11.16 -11.41 11.35
N ILE A 77 -10.86 -10.51 10.41
CA ILE A 77 -11.05 -9.06 10.62
C ILE A 77 -12.53 -8.74 10.83
N ALA A 78 -13.43 -9.32 10.02
CA ALA A 78 -14.87 -9.10 10.15
C ALA A 78 -15.45 -9.60 11.49
N TYR A 79 -14.86 -10.66 12.07
CA TYR A 79 -15.20 -11.15 13.40
C TYR A 79 -14.52 -10.38 14.54
N GLY A 80 -13.79 -9.30 14.24
CA GLY A 80 -13.21 -8.39 15.23
C GLY A 80 -11.79 -8.73 15.68
N ASP A 81 -11.04 -9.53 14.92
CA ASP A 81 -9.60 -9.75 15.19
C ASP A 81 -8.83 -8.43 15.03
N PRO A 82 -8.19 -7.89 16.10
CA PRO A 82 -7.46 -6.63 16.03
C PRO A 82 -6.00 -6.81 15.54
N SER A 83 -5.57 -8.04 15.26
CA SER A 83 -4.20 -8.35 14.87
C SER A 83 -3.86 -7.67 13.53
N PRO A 84 -2.61 -7.23 13.32
CA PRO A 84 -2.19 -6.60 12.08
C PRO A 84 -2.06 -7.63 10.95
N ILE A 85 -3.20 -8.08 10.39
CA ILE A 85 -3.22 -9.16 9.39
C ILE A 85 -2.67 -8.65 8.04
N PHE A 86 -3.27 -7.60 7.48
CA PHE A 86 -2.85 -6.99 6.21
C PHE A 86 -2.16 -5.64 6.35
N SER A 87 -2.55 -4.87 7.38
CA SER A 87 -2.13 -3.48 7.57
C SER A 87 -1.69 -3.26 9.00
N ALA A 88 -0.62 -2.48 9.18
CA ALA A 88 -0.22 -1.98 10.50
C ALA A 88 -1.20 -0.95 11.07
N LYS A 89 -1.97 -0.29 10.20
CA LYS A 89 -3.08 0.59 10.58
C LYS A 89 -4.37 -0.24 10.70
N PRO A 90 -5.22 -0.01 11.73
CA PRO A 90 -6.49 -0.71 11.87
C PRO A 90 -7.39 -0.54 10.63
N ILE A 91 -8.10 -1.61 10.26
CA ILE A 91 -9.11 -1.56 9.19
C ILE A 91 -10.36 -0.86 9.73
N SER A 92 -10.77 0.24 9.10
CA SER A 92 -11.89 1.08 9.54
C SER A 92 -13.25 0.60 9.04
N GLU A 93 -13.29 0.08 7.82
CA GLU A 93 -14.52 -0.34 7.14
C GLU A 93 -14.22 -1.34 6.03
N PHE A 94 -15.25 -2.06 5.59
CA PHE A 94 -15.21 -2.88 4.38
C PHE A 94 -15.98 -2.17 3.28
N LEU A 95 -15.29 -1.81 2.21
CA LEU A 95 -15.92 -1.29 0.98
C LEU A 95 -16.36 -2.50 0.14
N ILE A 96 -17.66 -2.76 0.10
CA ILE A 96 -18.31 -3.91 -0.57
C ILE A 96 -19.19 -3.46 -1.72
#